data_AF-A0A9X7ZEK7-F1
#
_entry.id   AF-A0A9X7ZEK7-F1
#
_cell.length_a   1.000
_cell.length_b   1.000
_cell.length_c   1.000
_cell.angle_alpha   90.00
_cell.angle_beta   90.00
_cell.angle_gamma   90.00
#
_symmetry.space_group_name_H-M   'P 1'
#
loop_
_entity.id
_entity.type
_entity.pdbx_description
1 polymer ?
#
loop_
_entity_poly.entity_id
_entity_poly.type
_entity_poly.pdbx_seq_one_letter_code
_entity_poly.pdbx_strand_id
1 'polypeptide(L)'
;MKPMDLDQFLGRTLSGAGLEIDEVLDDLIYADRGAWAIFYRGPDCKLQLYWSARNGGLNFMLAPLDAPNEFGLSNQSRTWQSILRLSDAHDQLKTPGMSADDNEIMAWLKDIFEIHFGPARAALLAEERPR
;
A
#
# COMPACT_ATOMS: atom_id res chain seq x y z
N MET A 1 15.37 1.98 4.10
CA MET A 1 14.53 0.77 4.02
C MET A 1 14.50 0.17 2.62
N LYS A 2 14.81 -1.13 2.49
CA LYS A 2 14.64 -1.91 1.24
C LYS A 2 13.26 -2.58 1.21
N PRO A 3 12.68 -2.85 0.02
CA PRO A 3 11.35 -3.47 -0.09
C PRO A 3 11.24 -4.81 0.66
N MET A 4 12.23 -5.69 0.53
CA MET A 4 12.17 -7.03 1.13
C MET A 4 12.33 -7.04 2.66
N ASP A 5 13.01 -6.05 3.24
CA ASP A 5 13.09 -5.92 4.70
C ASP A 5 11.71 -5.58 5.27
N LEU A 6 10.96 -4.72 4.56
CA LEU A 6 9.61 -4.32 4.93
C LEU A 6 8.61 -5.45 4.75
N ASP A 7 8.71 -6.20 3.64
CA ASP A 7 7.90 -7.40 3.44
C ASP A 7 8.17 -8.44 4.53
N GLN A 8 9.42 -8.68 4.94
CA GLN A 8 9.71 -9.62 6.01
C GLN A 8 9.06 -9.21 7.35
N PHE A 9 8.95 -7.90 7.61
CA PHE A 9 8.30 -7.38 8.81
C PHE A 9 6.77 -7.48 8.74
N LEU A 10 6.18 -7.00 7.64
CA LEU A 10 4.72 -6.95 7.46
C LEU A 10 4.11 -8.27 6.97
N GLY A 11 4.94 -9.19 6.47
CA GLY A 11 4.51 -10.34 5.69
C GLY A 11 3.54 -11.24 6.46
N ARG A 12 3.70 -11.37 7.78
CA ARG A 12 2.74 -12.11 8.61
C ARG A 12 1.37 -11.42 8.68
N THR A 13 1.36 -10.10 8.84
CA THR A 13 0.13 -9.30 8.87
C THR A 13 -0.56 -9.33 7.50
N LEU A 14 0.19 -9.17 6.41
CA LEU A 14 -0.33 -9.21 5.04
C LEU A 14 -0.84 -10.61 4.67
N SER A 15 -0.05 -11.66 4.94
CA SER A 15 -0.47 -13.05 4.72
C SER A 15 -1.69 -13.43 5.57
N GLY A 16 -1.78 -12.91 6.81
CA GLY A 16 -2.94 -13.08 7.68
C GLY A 16 -4.23 -12.47 7.10
N ALA A 17 -4.10 -11.46 6.23
CA ALA A 17 -5.20 -10.87 5.47
C ALA A 17 -5.46 -11.57 4.12
N GLY A 18 -4.72 -12.65 3.81
CA GLY A 18 -4.82 -13.39 2.56
C GLY A 18 -4.12 -12.73 1.38
N LEU A 19 -3.18 -11.81 1.64
CA LEU A 19 -2.38 -11.13 0.62
C LEU A 19 -1.05 -11.87 0.41
N GLU A 20 -0.75 -12.21 -0.83
CA GLU A 20 0.50 -12.85 -1.23
C GLU A 20 1.26 -11.95 -2.21
N ILE A 21 2.60 -12.02 -2.23
CA ILE A 21 3.40 -11.23 -3.17
C ILE A 21 3.09 -11.69 -4.61
N ASP A 22 2.71 -10.74 -5.46
CA ASP A 22 2.47 -10.91 -6.89
C ASP A 22 3.69 -10.45 -7.69
N GLU A 23 4.24 -9.28 -7.35
CA GLU A 23 5.36 -8.67 -8.09
C GLU A 23 6.15 -7.68 -7.22
N VAL A 24 7.44 -7.53 -7.49
CA VAL A 24 8.31 -6.54 -6.86
C VAL A 24 8.97 -5.71 -7.96
N LEU A 25 8.82 -4.39 -7.88
CA LEU A 25 9.49 -3.42 -8.72
C LEU A 25 10.44 -2.58 -7.85
N ASP A 26 11.72 -2.95 -7.80
CA ASP A 26 12.72 -2.37 -6.89
C ASP A 26 13.62 -1.30 -7.52
N ASP A 27 13.55 -1.09 -8.83
CA ASP A 27 14.32 -0.08 -9.58
C ASP A 27 13.41 0.87 -10.39
N LEU A 28 12.46 1.52 -9.71
CA LEU A 28 11.57 2.50 -10.34
C LEU A 28 12.15 3.91 -10.27
N ILE A 29 11.94 4.68 -11.34
CA ILE A 29 12.13 6.12 -11.36
C ILE A 29 10.78 6.81 -11.46
N TYR A 30 10.43 7.59 -10.45
CA TYR A 30 9.23 8.41 -10.41
C TYR A 30 9.59 9.89 -10.27
N ALA A 31 9.27 10.68 -11.31
CA ALA A 31 9.56 12.10 -11.37
C ALA A 31 11.04 12.41 -11.03
N ASP A 32 11.93 11.76 -11.78
CA ASP A 32 13.40 11.87 -11.70
C ASP A 32 14.00 11.48 -10.34
N ARG A 33 13.26 10.70 -9.55
CA ARG A 33 13.70 10.21 -8.24
C ARG A 33 13.42 8.72 -8.08
N GLY A 34 14.26 8.06 -7.28
CA GLY A 34 14.10 6.64 -6.97
C GLY A 34 12.77 6.34 -6.26
N ALA A 35 12.19 5.21 -6.63
CA ALA A 35 10.96 4.66 -6.09
C ALA A 35 11.02 3.13 -6.16
N TRP A 36 10.13 2.47 -5.44
CA TRP A 36 9.89 1.05 -5.58
C TRP A 36 8.46 0.72 -5.16
N ALA A 37 7.96 -0.43 -5.59
CA ALA A 37 6.66 -0.95 -5.20
C ALA A 37 6.68 -2.47 -5.07
N ILE A 38 5.92 -2.97 -4.11
CA ILE A 38 5.58 -4.38 -3.95
C ILE A 38 4.09 -4.50 -4.19
N PHE A 39 3.72 -5.38 -5.09
CA PHE A 39 2.34 -5.73 -5.40
C PHE A 39 2.00 -7.02 -4.68
N TYR A 40 0.90 -6.97 -3.97
CA TYR A 40 0.28 -8.12 -3.33
C TYR A 40 -1.06 -8.39 -3.98
N ARG A 41 -1.37 -9.67 -4.15
CA ARG A 41 -2.65 -10.15 -4.64
C ARG A 41 -3.39 -10.84 -3.50
N GLY A 42 -4.59 -10.35 -3.23
CA GLY A 42 -5.55 -10.98 -2.32
C GLY A 42 -6.62 -11.78 -3.06
N PRO A 43 -7.61 -12.33 -2.34
CA PRO A 43 -8.70 -13.09 -2.93
C PRO A 43 -9.67 -12.24 -3.76
N ASP A 44 -9.74 -10.92 -3.50
CA ASP A 44 -10.73 -10.02 -4.12
C ASP A 44 -10.23 -8.59 -4.36
N CYS A 45 -8.99 -8.28 -4.01
CA CYS A 45 -8.35 -7.01 -4.34
C CYS A 45 -6.83 -7.20 -4.49
N LYS A 46 -6.18 -6.19 -5.06
CA LYS A 46 -4.73 -6.03 -5.03
C LYS A 46 -4.36 -4.93 -4.04
N LEU A 47 -3.20 -5.10 -3.41
CA LEU A 47 -2.57 -4.10 -2.55
C LEU A 47 -1.21 -3.74 -3.14
N GLN A 48 -0.87 -2.46 -3.17
CA GLN A 48 0.45 -1.97 -3.50
C GLN A 48 1.03 -1.29 -2.27
N LEU A 49 2.18 -1.76 -1.82
CA LEU A 49 3.03 -1.07 -0.87
C LEU A 49 4.16 -0.41 -1.63
N TYR A 50 4.26 0.91 -1.55
CA TYR A 50 5.24 1.63 -2.33
C TYR A 50 6.03 2.65 -1.51
N TRP A 51 7.21 2.98 -2.00
CA TRP A 51 8.02 4.10 -1.54
C TRP A 51 8.35 5.03 -2.70
N SER A 52 8.47 6.33 -2.39
CA SER A 52 8.91 7.34 -3.35
C SER A 52 9.75 8.41 -2.69
N ALA A 53 10.97 8.63 -3.20
CA ALA A 53 11.82 9.75 -2.78
C ALA A 53 11.25 11.13 -3.14
N ARG A 54 10.27 11.22 -4.05
CA ARG A 54 9.56 12.47 -4.33
C ARG A 54 8.56 12.82 -3.25
N ASN A 55 7.75 11.83 -2.85
CA ASN A 55 6.70 12.05 -1.87
C ASN A 55 7.19 11.87 -0.43
N GLY A 56 8.43 11.38 -0.25
CA GLY A 56 9.10 11.28 1.03
C GLY A 56 8.45 10.26 1.97
N GLY A 57 7.75 9.26 1.43
CA GLY A 57 6.95 8.37 2.28
C GLY A 57 6.61 7.03 1.66
N LEU A 58 6.33 6.10 2.56
CA LEU A 58 5.72 4.80 2.30
C LEU A 58 4.20 4.94 2.39
N ASN A 59 3.46 4.28 1.51
CA ASN A 59 2.01 4.20 1.65
C ASN A 59 1.46 2.95 0.97
N PHE A 60 0.18 2.69 1.22
CA PHE A 60 -0.60 1.62 0.63
C PHE A 60 -1.60 2.16 -0.39
N MET A 61 -1.76 1.43 -1.48
CA MET A 61 -2.88 1.60 -2.40
C MET A 61 -3.61 0.28 -2.59
N LEU A 62 -4.91 0.37 -2.85
CA LEU A 62 -5.75 -0.74 -3.22
C LEU A 62 -6.23 -0.58 -4.66
N ALA A 63 -6.45 -1.71 -5.32
CA ALA A 63 -7.05 -1.77 -6.64
C ALA A 63 -7.87 -3.05 -6.83
N PRO A 64 -8.80 -3.07 -7.79
CA PRO A 64 -9.45 -4.28 -8.28
C PRO A 64 -8.48 -5.40 -8.69
N LEU A 65 -8.97 -6.65 -8.74
CA LEU A 65 -8.16 -7.80 -9.16
C LEU A 65 -7.69 -7.76 -10.62
N ASP A 66 -8.45 -7.11 -11.49
CA ASP A 66 -8.15 -6.95 -12.91
C ASP A 66 -7.23 -5.75 -13.19
N ALA A 67 -6.95 -4.93 -12.18
CA ALA A 67 -6.04 -3.81 -12.30
C ALA A 67 -4.62 -4.26 -12.69
N PRO A 68 -3.96 -3.56 -13.63
CA PRO A 68 -2.57 -3.83 -13.96
C PRO A 68 -1.65 -3.48 -12.77
N ASN A 69 -0.53 -4.21 -12.66
CA ASN A 69 0.52 -3.88 -11.70
C ASN A 69 1.30 -2.67 -12.22
N GLU A 70 0.83 -1.48 -11.85
CA GLU A 70 1.45 -0.22 -12.20
C GLU A 70 1.72 0.61 -10.95
N PHE A 71 2.74 1.46 -11.00
CA PHE A 71 3.07 2.32 -9.88
C PHE A 71 1.91 3.28 -9.59
N GLY A 72 1.31 3.16 -8.42
CA GLY A 72 0.02 3.79 -8.09
C GLY A 72 0.09 5.31 -7.95
N LEU A 73 1.29 5.90 -7.89
CA LEU A 73 1.44 7.35 -8.03
C LEU A 73 1.42 7.83 -9.49
N SER A 74 1.76 6.95 -10.44
CA SER A 74 1.57 7.25 -11.87
C SER A 74 0.12 7.02 -12.30
N ASN A 75 -0.53 5.98 -11.73
CA ASN A 75 -1.95 5.65 -11.84
C ASN A 75 -2.55 5.87 -13.24
N GLN A 76 -1.89 5.36 -14.27
CA GLN A 76 -2.34 5.51 -15.66
C GLN A 76 -3.69 4.83 -15.90
N SER A 77 -3.93 3.68 -15.26
CA SER A 77 -5.21 2.97 -15.28
C SER A 77 -6.30 3.67 -14.47
N ARG A 78 -5.92 4.56 -13.55
CA ARG A 78 -6.81 5.21 -12.55
C ARG A 78 -7.50 4.24 -11.60
N THR A 79 -7.03 2.99 -11.51
CA THR A 79 -7.63 1.95 -10.66
C THR A 79 -7.02 1.92 -9.27
N TRP A 80 -5.79 2.42 -9.10
CA TRP A 80 -5.12 2.44 -7.81
C TRP A 80 -5.62 3.60 -6.97
N GLN A 81 -6.09 3.30 -5.76
CA GLN A 81 -6.62 4.27 -4.82
C GLN A 81 -5.91 4.15 -3.48
N SER A 82 -5.59 5.29 -2.85
CA SER A 82 -4.96 5.30 -1.52
C SER A 82 -5.87 4.62 -0.49
N ILE A 83 -5.29 3.77 0.37
CA ILE A 83 -6.02 3.11 1.46
C ILE A 83 -6.72 4.14 2.37
N LEU A 84 -6.05 5.26 2.66
CA LEU A 84 -6.54 6.33 3.53
C LEU A 84 -7.63 7.19 2.86
N ARG A 85 -7.73 7.14 1.53
CA ARG A 85 -8.83 7.77 0.79
C ARG A 85 -10.09 6.90 0.82
N LEU A 86 -9.91 5.58 0.71
CA LEU A 86 -11.01 4.62 0.68
C LEU A 86 -11.57 4.32 2.07
N SER A 87 -10.71 4.30 3.08
CA SER A 87 -11.09 3.99 4.45
C SER A 87 -11.91 5.12 5.07
N ASP A 88 -13.05 4.79 5.63
CA ASP A 88 -13.85 5.69 6.48
C ASP A 88 -13.46 5.60 7.97
N ALA A 89 -12.51 4.70 8.31
CA ALA A 89 -11.99 4.58 9.66
C ALA A 89 -11.18 5.83 10.03
N HIS A 90 -11.36 6.27 11.27
CA HIS A 90 -10.56 7.34 11.83
C HIS A 90 -9.44 6.74 12.69
N ASP A 91 -8.21 7.01 12.30
CA ASP A 91 -7.05 6.72 13.12
C ASP A 91 -6.62 7.97 13.91
N GLN A 92 -5.98 7.75 15.06
CA GLN A 92 -5.29 8.78 15.80
C GLN A 92 -3.77 8.58 15.68
N LEU A 93 -3.31 7.94 14.60
CA LEU A 93 -1.92 7.62 14.44
C LEU A 93 -1.15 8.89 14.13
N LYS A 94 -0.07 9.09 14.87
CA LYS A 94 0.85 10.19 14.59
C LYS A 94 1.76 9.76 13.45
N THR A 95 1.72 10.48 12.34
CA THR A 95 2.67 10.26 11.25
C THR A 95 4.11 10.40 11.78
N PRO A 96 4.97 9.39 11.58
CA PRO A 96 6.36 9.45 12.01
C PRO A 96 7.07 10.69 11.45
N GLY A 97 7.92 11.30 12.26
CA GLY A 97 8.69 12.48 11.85
C GLY A 97 9.83 12.12 10.89
N MET A 98 10.48 13.13 10.31
CA MET A 98 11.63 12.93 9.41
C MET A 98 12.84 12.23 10.08
N SER A 99 12.89 12.23 11.41
CA SER A 99 13.93 11.57 12.21
C SER A 99 13.51 10.19 12.76
N ALA A 100 12.31 9.71 12.42
CA ALA A 100 11.87 8.39 12.83
C ALA A 100 12.78 7.32 12.24
N ASP A 101 13.06 6.29 13.03
CA ASP A 101 13.84 5.16 12.55
C ASP A 101 12.95 4.18 11.74
N ASP A 102 13.61 3.25 11.05
CA ASP A 102 12.94 2.27 10.20
C ASP A 102 11.93 1.42 11.01
N ASN A 103 12.16 1.13 12.30
CA ASN A 103 11.23 0.34 13.12
C ASN A 103 9.97 1.12 13.48
N GLU A 104 10.10 2.41 13.82
CA GLU A 104 8.96 3.30 14.09
C GLU A 104 8.08 3.42 12.84
N ILE A 105 8.71 3.58 11.67
CA ILE A 105 8.00 3.65 10.39
C ILE A 105 7.29 2.33 10.07
N MET A 106 7.96 1.19 10.27
CA MET A 106 7.39 -0.15 10.03
C MET A 106 6.20 -0.44 10.96
N ALA A 107 6.31 -0.09 12.24
CA ALA A 107 5.22 -0.24 13.21
C ALA A 107 4.02 0.64 12.83
N TRP A 108 4.27 1.90 12.47
CA TRP A 108 3.23 2.81 12.00
C TRP A 108 2.52 2.29 10.74
N LEU A 109 3.27 1.76 9.77
CA LEU A 109 2.67 1.14 8.56
C LEU A 109 1.82 -0.08 8.89
N LYS A 110 2.26 -0.92 9.84
CA LYS A 110 1.49 -2.05 10.31
C LYS A 110 0.16 -1.58 10.91
N ASP A 111 0.19 -0.57 11.78
CA ASP A 111 -1.01 -0.02 12.40
C ASP A 111 -1.96 0.60 11.37
N ILE A 112 -1.43 1.34 10.39
CA ILE A 112 -2.20 1.88 9.26
C ILE A 112 -2.90 0.74 8.51
N PHE A 113 -2.18 -0.33 8.18
CA PHE A 113 -2.75 -1.47 7.49
C PHE A 113 -3.86 -2.14 8.32
N GLU A 114 -3.59 -2.43 9.60
CA GLU A 114 -4.55 -3.12 10.48
C GLU A 114 -5.83 -2.32 10.71
N ILE A 115 -5.74 -0.98 10.80
CA ILE A 115 -6.90 -0.12 10.98
C ILE A 115 -7.67 0.07 9.67
N HIS A 116 -6.97 0.33 8.56
CA HIS A 116 -7.62 0.85 7.36
C HIS A 116 -7.92 -0.21 6.28
N PHE A 117 -7.21 -1.35 6.25
CA PHE A 117 -7.35 -2.33 5.18
C PHE A 117 -8.76 -2.89 5.06
N GLY A 118 -9.36 -3.33 6.17
CA GLY A 118 -10.73 -3.87 6.17
C GLY A 118 -11.76 -2.89 5.60
N PRO A 119 -11.88 -1.67 6.17
CA PRO A 119 -12.80 -0.65 5.67
C PRO A 119 -12.51 -0.20 4.24
N ALA A 120 -11.24 0.01 3.88
CA ALA A 120 -10.85 0.44 2.55
C ALA A 120 -11.16 -0.62 1.48
N ARG A 121 -10.91 -1.91 1.79
CA ARG A 121 -11.30 -3.04 0.94
C ARG A 121 -12.81 -3.11 0.77
N ALA A 122 -13.58 -2.94 1.84
CA ALA A 122 -15.04 -2.94 1.76
C ALA A 122 -15.57 -1.81 0.87
N ALA A 123 -14.99 -0.61 0.97
CA ALA A 123 -15.34 0.53 0.11
C ALA A 123 -15.00 0.26 -1.35
N LEU A 124 -13.80 -0.27 -1.64
CA LEU A 124 -13.39 -0.63 -3.00
C LEU A 124 -14.40 -1.60 -3.66
N LEU A 125 -14.74 -2.69 -2.97
CA LEU A 125 -15.67 -3.71 -3.49
C LEU A 125 -17.10 -3.18 -3.66
N ALA A 126 -17.49 -2.16 -2.88
CA ALA A 126 -18.79 -1.51 -3.02
C ALA A 126 -18.84 -0.61 -4.26
N GLU A 127 -17.73 0.00 -4.67
CA GLU A 127 -17.63 0.80 -5.90
C GLU A 127 -17.69 -0.07 -7.17
N GLU A 128 -17.21 -1.31 -7.10
CA GLU A 128 -17.21 -2.25 -8.24
C GLU A 128 -18.58 -2.86 -8.55
N ARG A 129 -19.53 -2.81 -7.62
CA ARG A 129 -20.89 -3.30 -7.88
C ARG A 129 -21.67 -2.27 -8.70
N PRO A 130 -22.09 -2.59 -9.94
CA PRO A 130 -23.00 -1.71 -10.67
C PRO A 130 -24.30 -1.57 -9.87
N ARG A 131 -24.75 -0.32 -9.71
CA ARG A 131 -26.08 0.00 -9.14
C ARG A 131 -27.20 -0.46 -10.04
#